data_AF-A0A5E4JWA9-F1
#
_entry.id   AF-A0A5E4JWA9-F1
#
_cell.length_a   1.000
_cell.length_b   1.000
_cell.length_c   1.000
_cell.angle_alpha   90.00
_cell.angle_beta   90.00
_cell.angle_gamma   90.00
#
_symmetry.space_group_name_H-M   'P 1'
#
loop_
_entity.id
_entity.type
_entity.pdbx_description
1 polymer ?
#
loop_
_entity_poly.entity_id
_entity_poly.type
_entity_poly.pdbx_seq_one_letter_code
_entity_poly.pdbx_strand_id
1 'polypeptide(L)'
;MKKVVILVALLLIPVAYAQLDWGITDFRCGNKILNEFELCEKGVNVSFCDALGTILKIDTACDTDHCTCLPRVNKAYCGNNIREGVEVCDGTGDDKCPEFGAAINLSLTCNPKTCGCNINETVPAEYNPAVLDQYANLSQSASVCGDKKVERDEDCDPPNTLCIRATKETGICNDECKCVPPELLGVEEKPVENATLPADNATGNVASNVTQNVTTENVTAPENVSENVTAPKSTEEPGFFARLWAWFTALFS
;
A
#
# COMPACT_ATOMS: atom_id res chain seq x y z
N MET A 1 -33.20 -25.80 7.27
CA MET A 1 -31.77 -25.87 7.65
C MET A 1 -31.05 -24.65 7.07
N LYS A 2 -30.32 -23.91 7.93
CA LYS A 2 -29.20 -22.96 7.68
C LYS A 2 -29.30 -22.07 6.41
N LYS A 3 -29.70 -20.79 6.48
CA LYS A 3 -28.91 -19.63 6.95
C LYS A 3 -27.43 -19.68 6.52
N VAL A 4 -27.12 -19.35 5.27
CA VAL A 4 -25.86 -18.71 4.84
C VAL A 4 -26.15 -18.06 3.48
N VAL A 5 -26.19 -16.72 3.40
CA VAL A 5 -25.57 -15.84 2.37
C VAL A 5 -25.94 -14.41 2.81
N ILE A 6 -25.31 -13.94 3.90
CA ILE A 6 -25.12 -12.52 4.20
C ILE A 6 -23.61 -12.36 4.34
N LEU A 7 -23.08 -11.21 3.90
CA LEU A 7 -21.68 -10.74 3.98
C LEU A 7 -20.75 -11.00 2.77
N VAL A 8 -20.99 -10.30 1.65
CA VAL A 8 -19.90 -9.85 0.75
C VAL A 8 -20.05 -8.35 0.37
N ALA A 9 -20.84 -7.58 1.14
CA ALA A 9 -20.98 -6.14 0.94
C ALA A 9 -20.12 -5.29 1.89
N LEU A 10 -19.21 -5.91 2.65
CA LEU A 10 -18.45 -5.29 3.75
C LEU A 10 -16.96 -5.08 3.45
N LEU A 11 -16.56 -5.12 2.17
CA LEU A 11 -15.16 -4.98 1.74
C LEU A 11 -14.84 -3.70 0.96
N LEU A 12 -15.79 -2.75 0.85
CA LEU A 12 -15.48 -1.39 0.42
C LEU A 12 -15.08 -0.56 1.65
N ILE A 13 -13.99 -0.95 2.31
CA ILE A 13 -13.37 -0.08 3.30
C ILE A 13 -12.81 1.10 2.50
N PRO A 14 -13.22 2.35 2.79
CA PRO A 14 -12.57 3.50 2.19
C PRO A 14 -11.10 3.45 2.56
N VAL A 15 -10.23 3.31 1.55
CA VAL A 15 -8.79 3.37 1.76
C VAL A 15 -8.47 4.76 2.30
N ALA A 16 -7.85 4.80 3.47
CA ALA A 16 -7.41 6.04 4.08
C ALA A 16 -5.97 6.34 3.64
N TYR A 17 -5.71 7.54 3.18
CA TYR A 17 -4.38 7.99 2.80
C TYR A 17 -3.84 8.98 3.83
N ALA A 18 -2.53 8.91 4.07
CA ALA A 18 -1.85 9.91 4.88
C ALA A 18 -1.52 11.17 4.08
N GLN A 19 -1.09 12.20 4.81
CA GLN A 19 -0.74 13.50 4.26
C GLN A 19 0.58 13.45 3.49
N LEU A 20 1.49 12.56 3.91
CA LEU A 20 2.68 12.14 3.16
C LEU A 20 2.60 10.63 2.88
N ASP A 21 3.35 10.15 1.91
CA ASP A 21 3.40 8.72 1.55
C ASP A 21 4.04 7.88 2.67
N TRP A 22 3.37 6.80 3.10
CA TRP A 22 3.90 5.89 4.13
C TRP A 22 5.17 5.18 3.70
N GLY A 23 5.35 4.95 2.39
CA GLY A 23 6.60 4.42 1.87
C GLY A 23 7.79 5.34 2.11
N ILE A 24 7.59 6.55 2.64
CA ILE A 24 8.66 7.46 3.07
C ILE A 24 8.67 7.55 4.60
N THR A 25 7.51 7.78 5.22
CA THR A 25 7.43 8.03 6.68
C THR A 25 7.69 6.78 7.52
N ASP A 26 7.30 5.59 7.05
CA ASP A 26 7.43 4.34 7.81
C ASP A 26 8.89 3.89 7.96
N PHE A 27 9.80 4.28 7.05
CA PHE A 27 11.18 3.79 7.04
C PHE A 27 11.98 4.09 8.29
N ARG A 28 11.68 5.23 8.91
CA ARG A 28 12.43 5.73 10.06
C ARG A 28 11.57 5.93 11.29
N CYS A 29 10.28 5.64 11.17
CA CYS A 29 9.36 5.74 12.27
C CYS A 29 9.78 4.85 13.45
N GLY A 30 9.80 5.43 14.65
CA GLY A 30 10.19 4.74 15.88
C GLY A 30 11.67 4.84 16.23
N ASN A 31 12.48 5.57 15.45
CA ASN A 31 13.90 5.78 15.72
C ASN A 31 14.16 6.87 16.78
N LYS A 32 13.13 7.60 17.22
CA LYS A 32 13.15 8.70 18.21
C LYS A 32 13.81 9.99 17.72
N ILE A 33 13.92 10.17 16.41
CA ILE A 33 14.55 11.32 15.73
C ILE A 33 13.56 11.87 14.72
N LEU A 34 12.77 12.86 15.17
CA LEU A 34 11.90 13.60 14.27
C LEU A 34 12.71 14.38 13.23
N ASN A 35 12.51 14.06 11.96
CA ASN A 35 13.09 14.73 10.79
C ASN A 35 11.98 15.22 9.84
N GLU A 36 12.35 15.90 8.75
CA GLU A 36 11.41 16.51 7.81
C GLU A 36 10.49 15.51 7.08
N PHE A 37 10.83 14.21 7.05
CA PHE A 37 10.04 13.14 6.44
C PHE A 37 9.11 12.43 7.42
N GLU A 38 9.11 12.80 8.69
CA GLU A 38 8.25 12.26 9.73
C GLU A 38 7.37 13.38 10.29
N LEU A 39 6.07 13.18 10.41
CA LEU A 39 5.18 14.21 10.93
C LEU A 39 5.11 14.20 12.46
N CYS A 40 5.45 13.07 13.07
CA CYS A 40 5.55 12.93 14.52
C CYS A 40 6.42 11.72 14.86
N GLU A 41 6.83 11.59 16.12
CA GLU A 41 7.67 10.47 16.55
C GLU A 41 7.39 10.10 18.01
N LYS A 42 7.41 8.79 18.30
CA LYS A 42 7.23 8.23 19.62
C LYS A 42 8.37 8.64 20.55
N GLY A 43 7.99 9.29 21.66
CA GLY A 43 8.94 9.74 22.68
C GLY A 43 9.63 11.06 22.34
N VAL A 44 9.23 11.72 21.25
CA VAL A 44 9.60 13.10 20.92
C VAL A 44 8.42 14.01 21.25
N ASN A 45 8.66 15.08 22.00
CA ASN A 45 7.60 15.98 22.49
C ASN A 45 7.15 17.03 21.46
N VAL A 46 7.81 17.09 20.30
CA VAL A 46 7.48 17.99 19.20
C VAL A 46 6.90 17.16 18.05
N SER A 47 5.94 17.72 17.34
CA SER A 47 5.38 17.12 16.12
C SER A 47 5.00 18.20 15.12
N PHE A 48 4.93 17.83 13.86
CA PHE A 48 4.35 18.65 12.80
C PHE A 48 2.83 18.49 12.68
N CYS A 49 2.22 17.60 13.47
CA CYS A 49 0.77 17.42 13.47
C CYS A 49 0.02 18.66 13.96
N ASP A 50 0.56 19.41 14.93
CA ASP A 50 -0.07 20.65 15.41
C ASP A 50 -0.07 21.74 14.33
N ALA A 51 1.02 21.83 13.56
CA ALA A 51 1.13 22.73 12.41
C ALA A 51 0.10 22.35 11.33
N LEU A 52 0.02 21.07 10.99
CA LEU A 52 -0.99 20.55 10.06
C LEU A 52 -2.42 20.83 10.55
N GLY A 53 -2.69 20.60 11.83
CA GLY A 53 -3.99 20.86 12.45
C GLY A 53 -4.38 22.34 12.37
N THR A 54 -3.40 23.24 12.54
CA THR A 54 -3.59 24.68 12.37
C THR A 54 -3.93 25.04 10.91
N ILE A 55 -3.20 24.49 9.95
CA ILE A 55 -3.40 24.74 8.51
C ILE A 55 -4.78 24.25 8.05
N LEU A 56 -5.16 23.05 8.47
CA LEU A 56 -6.42 22.41 8.06
C LEU A 56 -7.61 22.80 8.93
N LYS A 57 -7.36 23.44 10.09
CA LYS A 57 -8.35 23.80 11.11
C LYS A 57 -9.08 22.59 11.67
N ILE A 58 -8.32 21.55 11.99
CA ILE A 58 -8.80 20.30 12.57
C ILE A 58 -7.92 19.93 13.77
N ASP A 59 -8.47 19.17 14.69
CA ASP A 59 -7.67 18.52 15.72
C ASP A 59 -6.93 17.34 15.11
N THR A 60 -5.63 17.28 15.33
CA THR A 60 -4.77 16.18 14.86
C THR A 60 -4.19 15.41 16.03
N ALA A 61 -3.77 14.18 15.76
CA ALA A 61 -3.03 13.37 16.70
C ALA A 61 -1.88 12.66 15.99
N CYS A 62 -0.80 12.41 16.71
CA CYS A 62 0.31 11.62 16.19
C CYS A 62 -0.11 10.14 16.01
N ASP A 63 0.13 9.62 14.83
CA ASP A 63 0.14 8.19 14.57
C ASP A 63 1.58 7.67 14.70
N THR A 64 1.92 7.17 15.88
CA THR A 64 3.28 6.70 16.16
C THR A 64 3.66 5.42 15.42
N ASP A 65 2.69 4.73 14.80
CA ASP A 65 2.96 3.47 14.08
C ASP A 65 3.43 3.75 12.64
N HIS A 66 3.10 4.94 12.10
CA HIS A 66 3.48 5.37 10.74
C HIS A 66 4.19 6.73 10.68
N CYS A 67 4.33 7.40 11.83
CA CYS A 67 4.89 8.74 11.97
C CYS A 67 4.19 9.76 11.07
N THR A 68 2.85 9.62 10.99
CA THR A 68 1.94 10.52 10.27
C THR A 68 0.92 11.13 11.24
N CYS A 69 -0.04 11.91 10.73
CA CYS A 69 -1.07 12.53 11.55
C CYS A 69 -2.44 11.91 11.29
N LEU A 70 -3.19 11.68 12.36
CA LEU A 70 -4.62 11.41 12.32
C LEU A 70 -5.39 12.73 12.43
N PRO A 71 -6.61 12.83 11.86
CA PRO A 71 -7.27 11.82 11.04
C PRO A 71 -6.74 11.80 9.60
N ARG A 72 -6.88 10.64 8.94
CA ARG A 72 -6.40 10.39 7.57
C ARG A 72 -7.47 10.71 6.54
N VAL A 73 -7.04 11.02 5.32
CA VAL A 73 -7.93 11.34 4.20
C VAL A 73 -8.70 10.11 3.77
N ASN A 74 -10.02 10.21 3.73
CA ASN A 74 -10.87 9.15 3.21
C ASN A 74 -11.00 9.32 1.69
N LYS A 75 -10.60 8.29 0.93
CA LYS A 75 -10.66 8.26 -0.54
C LYS A 75 -12.04 8.61 -1.13
N ALA A 76 -13.13 8.43 -0.39
CA ALA A 76 -14.47 8.75 -0.86
C ALA A 76 -14.68 10.25 -1.14
N TYR A 77 -13.89 11.12 -0.53
CA TYR A 77 -13.99 12.58 -0.68
C TYR A 77 -12.96 13.15 -1.64
N CYS A 78 -11.89 12.39 -1.90
CA CYS A 78 -10.82 12.79 -2.79
C CYS A 78 -11.20 12.74 -4.28
N GLY A 79 -10.81 13.76 -5.04
CA GLY A 79 -10.94 13.84 -6.49
C GLY A 79 -12.18 14.61 -6.96
N ASN A 80 -12.88 15.30 -6.06
CA ASN A 80 -14.05 16.12 -6.38
C ASN A 80 -13.69 17.61 -6.62
N ASN A 81 -12.41 17.99 -6.48
CA ASN A 81 -11.86 19.35 -6.58
C ASN A 81 -12.35 20.30 -5.48
N ILE A 82 -12.77 19.77 -4.34
CA ILE A 82 -13.23 20.52 -3.19
C ILE A 82 -12.48 19.96 -1.98
N ARG A 83 -11.65 20.79 -1.35
CA ARG A 83 -10.92 20.39 -0.15
C ARG A 83 -11.88 20.26 1.03
N GLU A 84 -12.07 19.04 1.53
CA GLU A 84 -13.00 18.73 2.62
C GLU A 84 -12.28 18.14 3.84
N GLY A 85 -12.52 18.73 5.01
CA GLY A 85 -12.02 18.23 6.29
C GLY A 85 -10.49 18.06 6.32
N VAL A 86 -10.05 16.80 6.30
CA VAL A 86 -8.67 16.33 6.51
C VAL A 86 -7.81 16.35 5.25
N GLU A 87 -8.40 16.67 4.10
CA GLU A 87 -7.66 16.78 2.84
C GLU A 87 -6.68 17.95 2.88
N VAL A 88 -5.45 17.68 2.47
CA VAL A 88 -4.43 18.71 2.33
C VAL A 88 -4.60 19.43 0.99
N CYS A 89 -5.06 18.71 -0.02
CA CYS A 89 -5.43 19.27 -1.31
C CYS A 89 -6.47 18.37 -1.98
N ASP A 90 -7.14 18.88 -3.02
CA ASP A 90 -7.90 18.03 -3.93
C ASP A 90 -7.91 18.60 -5.35
N GLY A 91 -7.18 17.96 -6.27
CA GLY A 91 -7.20 18.32 -7.69
C GLY A 91 -6.83 19.79 -7.95
N THR A 92 -7.77 20.53 -8.54
CA THR A 92 -7.63 21.98 -8.80
C THR A 92 -8.25 22.87 -7.71
N GLY A 93 -8.63 22.27 -6.58
CA GLY A 93 -9.21 22.97 -5.43
C GLY A 93 -8.18 23.76 -4.61
N ASP A 94 -8.53 24.04 -3.35
CA ASP A 94 -7.63 24.65 -2.38
C ASP A 94 -6.46 23.71 -2.07
N ASP A 95 -5.24 24.13 -2.37
CA ASP A 95 -4.02 23.35 -2.16
C ASP A 95 -3.23 23.88 -0.95
N LYS A 96 -3.19 23.09 0.12
CA LYS A 96 -2.42 23.37 1.33
C LYS A 96 -1.05 22.71 1.34
N CYS A 97 -0.68 21.95 0.32
CA CYS A 97 0.64 21.33 0.25
C CYS A 97 1.79 22.35 0.30
N PRO A 98 1.75 23.51 -0.37
CA PRO A 98 2.82 24.51 -0.25
C PRO A 98 2.96 25.09 1.17
N GLU A 99 1.84 25.39 1.82
CA GLU A 99 1.80 25.92 3.19
C GLU A 99 2.32 24.87 4.19
N PHE A 100 1.88 23.62 4.03
CA PHE A 100 2.32 22.51 4.85
C PHE A 100 3.80 22.16 4.63
N GLY A 101 4.24 22.17 3.37
CA GLY A 101 5.64 21.96 3.00
C GLY A 101 6.56 22.99 3.64
N ALA A 102 6.17 24.26 3.67
CA ALA A 102 6.91 25.30 4.37
C ALA A 102 7.02 25.04 5.89
N ALA A 103 6.01 24.43 6.51
CA ALA A 103 6.02 24.11 7.94
C ALA A 103 6.99 22.96 8.29
N ILE A 104 7.21 22.03 7.36
CA ILE A 104 8.11 20.87 7.54
C ILE A 104 9.42 20.97 6.76
N ASN A 105 9.68 22.13 6.14
CA ASN A 105 10.85 22.39 5.32
C ASN A 105 11.00 21.43 4.11
N LEU A 106 9.89 21.13 3.42
CA LEU A 106 9.85 20.35 2.17
C LEU A 106 9.10 21.10 1.06
N SER A 107 9.55 20.97 -0.19
CA SER A 107 8.72 21.35 -1.34
C SER A 107 7.70 20.25 -1.65
N LEU A 108 6.42 20.56 -1.38
CA LEU A 108 5.30 19.64 -1.58
C LEU A 108 4.38 20.09 -2.72
N THR A 109 3.84 19.13 -3.49
CA THR A 109 2.76 19.37 -4.45
C THR A 109 1.54 18.50 -4.15
N CYS A 110 0.37 18.95 -4.56
CA CYS A 110 -0.84 18.15 -4.44
C CYS A 110 -0.73 16.81 -5.19
N ASN A 111 -1.12 15.72 -4.51
CA ASN A 111 -1.40 14.44 -5.13
C ASN A 111 -2.91 14.25 -5.30
N PRO A 112 -3.48 14.44 -6.50
CA PRO A 112 -4.93 14.37 -6.70
C PRO A 112 -5.50 12.96 -6.54
N LYS A 113 -4.67 11.91 -6.44
CA LYS A 113 -5.14 10.52 -6.24
C LYS A 113 -5.35 10.17 -4.77
N THR A 114 -4.62 10.84 -3.88
CA THR A 114 -4.62 10.58 -2.43
C THR A 114 -5.14 11.75 -1.62
N CYS A 115 -5.20 12.95 -2.22
CA CYS A 115 -5.56 14.21 -1.56
C CYS A 115 -4.65 14.56 -0.36
N GLY A 116 -3.46 13.95 -0.38
CA GLY A 116 -2.28 14.34 0.38
C GLY A 116 -1.25 15.00 -0.54
N CYS A 117 -0.01 15.05 -0.09
CA CYS A 117 1.08 15.74 -0.77
C CYS A 117 2.15 14.78 -1.29
N ASN A 118 2.69 15.08 -2.46
CA ASN A 118 3.90 14.50 -2.99
C ASN A 118 5.10 15.37 -2.63
N ILE A 119 6.23 14.74 -2.33
CA ILE A 119 7.52 15.40 -2.15
C ILE A 119 8.11 15.65 -3.54
N ASN A 120 8.40 16.91 -3.88
CA ASN A 120 8.99 17.28 -5.17
C ASN A 120 10.50 17.15 -5.20
N GLU A 121 11.12 17.18 -4.03
CA GLU A 121 12.57 17.08 -3.89
C GLU A 121 13.03 15.64 -4.03
N THR A 122 14.32 15.48 -4.30
CA THR A 122 14.91 14.13 -4.37
C THR A 122 14.92 13.55 -2.96
N VAL A 123 14.00 12.62 -2.69
CA VAL A 123 14.00 11.82 -1.47
C VAL A 123 15.38 11.15 -1.36
N PRO A 124 16.16 11.41 -0.29
CA PRO A 124 17.49 10.83 -0.17
C PRO A 124 17.42 9.30 -0.27
N ALA A 125 18.48 8.66 -0.78
CA ALA A 125 18.50 7.21 -1.01
C ALA A 125 18.12 6.40 0.22
N GLU A 126 18.43 6.92 1.41
CA GLU A 126 18.11 6.33 2.72
C GLU A 126 16.64 6.45 3.16
N TYR A 127 15.81 7.18 2.40
CA TYR A 127 14.35 7.31 2.56
C TYR A 127 13.60 6.78 1.34
N ASN A 128 14.30 6.24 0.34
CA ASN A 128 13.70 5.78 -0.91
C ASN A 128 13.54 4.25 -0.90
N PRO A 129 12.32 3.71 -0.80
CA PRO A 129 12.07 2.27 -0.76
C PRO A 129 12.67 1.53 -1.96
N ALA A 130 12.54 2.08 -3.16
CA ALA A 130 13.00 1.42 -4.37
C ALA A 130 14.52 1.28 -4.40
N VAL A 131 15.25 2.27 -3.90
CA VAL A 131 16.73 2.24 -3.82
C VAL A 131 17.18 1.27 -2.75
N LEU A 132 16.51 1.32 -1.60
CA LEU A 132 16.75 0.41 -0.50
C LEU A 132 16.54 -1.03 -0.95
N ASP A 133 15.43 -1.36 -1.62
CA ASP A 133 15.13 -2.72 -2.09
C ASP A 133 16.13 -3.19 -3.13
N GLN A 134 16.60 -2.29 -4.00
CA GLN A 134 17.69 -2.59 -4.92
C GLN A 134 18.99 -2.92 -4.16
N TYR A 135 19.34 -2.19 -3.10
CA TYR A 135 20.51 -2.52 -2.28
C TYR A 135 20.36 -3.83 -1.52
N ALA A 136 19.18 -4.15 -0.98
CA ALA A 136 18.91 -5.44 -0.35
C ALA A 136 19.10 -6.59 -1.36
N ASN A 137 18.53 -6.44 -2.56
CA ASN A 137 18.64 -7.43 -3.64
C ASN A 137 20.04 -7.55 -4.25
N LEU A 138 20.79 -6.44 -4.35
CA LEU A 138 22.16 -6.41 -4.88
C LEU A 138 23.20 -6.89 -3.88
N SER A 139 22.97 -6.67 -2.58
CA SER A 139 23.98 -6.97 -1.57
C SER A 139 24.06 -8.46 -1.23
N GLN A 140 23.02 -9.26 -1.45
CA GLN A 140 22.91 -10.59 -0.83
C GLN A 140 23.38 -10.58 0.64
N SER A 141 23.29 -9.45 1.34
CA SER A 141 23.38 -9.43 2.79
C SER A 141 22.05 -9.99 3.23
N ALA A 142 21.93 -11.31 3.12
CA ALA A 142 20.99 -12.08 3.89
C ALA A 142 21.24 -11.61 5.31
N SER A 143 20.30 -10.85 5.84
CA SER A 143 20.44 -10.23 7.13
C SER A 143 20.85 -11.31 8.12
N VAL A 144 22.00 -11.09 8.75
CA VAL A 144 22.68 -12.17 9.46
C VAL A 144 22.06 -12.26 10.83
N CYS A 145 21.01 -13.09 10.91
CA CYS A 145 20.30 -13.29 12.14
C CYS A 145 21.25 -13.79 13.25
N GLY A 146 21.33 -13.02 14.34
CA GLY A 146 22.19 -13.27 15.49
C GLY A 146 23.44 -12.39 15.58
N ASP A 147 23.56 -11.35 14.77
CA ASP A 147 24.69 -10.40 14.80
C ASP A 147 24.48 -9.25 15.81
N LYS A 148 23.32 -9.22 16.48
CA LYS A 148 22.83 -8.23 17.46
C LYS A 148 22.45 -6.90 16.85
N LYS A 149 22.17 -6.84 15.56
CA LYS A 149 21.63 -5.66 14.89
C LYS A 149 20.37 -6.09 14.16
N VAL A 150 19.26 -5.42 14.46
CA VAL A 150 18.03 -5.64 13.71
C VAL A 150 18.18 -4.97 12.34
N GLU A 151 18.35 -5.79 11.30
CA GLU A 151 18.43 -5.33 9.91
C GLU A 151 17.04 -5.29 9.25
N ARG A 152 16.98 -4.88 7.97
CA ARG A 152 15.68 -4.60 7.31
C ARG A 152 14.75 -5.81 7.27
N ASP A 153 15.27 -6.98 7.01
CA ASP A 153 14.48 -8.19 6.85
C ASP A 153 14.29 -8.94 8.18
N GLU A 154 14.57 -8.28 9.31
CA GLU A 154 14.50 -8.83 10.66
C GLU A 154 13.48 -8.05 11.52
N ASP A 155 12.65 -8.77 12.25
CA ASP A 155 11.78 -8.18 13.26
C ASP A 155 12.48 -8.05 14.62
N CYS A 156 13.61 -8.76 14.80
CA CYS A 156 14.33 -8.91 16.05
C CYS A 156 15.72 -9.55 15.82
N ASP A 157 16.67 -9.31 16.72
CA ASP A 157 17.98 -9.98 16.76
C ASP A 157 18.52 -9.84 18.20
N PRO A 158 19.09 -10.90 18.86
CA PRO A 158 19.35 -12.25 18.34
C PRO A 158 18.18 -13.24 18.50
N PRO A 159 18.27 -14.45 17.89
CA PRO A 159 17.32 -15.53 18.13
C PRO A 159 17.08 -15.80 19.61
N ASN A 160 15.88 -16.29 19.92
CA ASN A 160 15.41 -16.62 21.27
C ASN A 160 15.34 -15.41 22.23
N THR A 161 15.29 -14.19 21.70
CA THR A 161 15.02 -12.98 22.49
C THR A 161 13.55 -12.60 22.47
N LEU A 162 13.11 -11.85 23.49
CA LEU A 162 11.76 -11.29 23.53
C LEU A 162 11.65 -10.13 22.54
N CYS A 163 10.60 -10.16 21.73
CA CYS A 163 10.28 -9.12 20.76
C CYS A 163 8.80 -8.70 20.90
N ILE A 164 8.43 -7.57 20.28
CA ILE A 164 7.04 -7.09 20.26
C ILE A 164 6.54 -7.16 18.83
N ARG A 165 5.43 -7.87 18.62
CA ARG A 165 4.78 -8.01 17.31
C ARG A 165 4.05 -6.72 16.95
N ALA A 166 3.73 -6.52 15.67
CA ALA A 166 2.88 -5.42 15.21
C ALA A 166 1.51 -5.36 15.92
N THR A 167 1.01 -6.49 16.42
CA THR A 167 -0.22 -6.60 17.23
C THR A 167 -0.07 -6.13 18.68
N LYS A 168 1.11 -5.63 19.09
CA LYS A 168 1.48 -5.24 20.47
C LYS A 168 1.53 -6.41 21.46
N GLU A 169 1.52 -7.64 20.94
CA GLU A 169 1.70 -8.85 21.73
C GLU A 169 3.18 -9.21 21.83
N THR A 170 3.57 -9.82 22.96
CA THR A 170 4.94 -10.32 23.15
C THR A 170 5.16 -11.56 22.28
N GLY A 171 6.26 -11.57 21.53
CA GLY A 171 6.74 -12.69 20.74
C GLY A 171 8.14 -13.12 21.16
N ILE A 172 8.66 -14.12 20.47
CA ILE A 172 10.03 -14.60 20.59
C ILE A 172 10.65 -14.60 19.20
N CYS A 173 11.90 -14.15 19.14
CA CYS A 173 12.68 -14.13 17.93
C CYS A 173 13.03 -15.55 17.49
N ASN A 174 12.63 -15.98 16.29
CA ASN A 174 13.06 -17.27 15.74
C ASN A 174 14.45 -17.17 15.09
N ASP A 175 14.94 -18.29 14.54
CA ASP A 175 16.26 -18.37 13.89
C ASP A 175 16.32 -17.67 12.53
N GLU A 176 15.16 -17.22 12.02
CA GLU A 176 15.02 -16.37 10.83
C GLU A 176 14.85 -14.89 11.20
N CYS A 177 15.06 -14.55 12.47
CA CYS A 177 14.91 -13.21 13.02
C CYS A 177 13.51 -12.60 12.82
N LYS A 178 12.48 -13.45 12.84
CA LYS A 178 11.07 -13.08 12.83
C LYS A 178 10.47 -13.14 14.22
N CYS A 179 9.61 -12.17 14.53
CA CYS A 179 8.95 -12.08 15.82
C CYS A 179 7.67 -12.92 15.81
N VAL A 180 7.80 -14.19 16.23
CA VAL A 180 6.69 -15.15 16.20
C VAL A 180 6.06 -15.30 17.58
N PRO A 181 4.77 -15.69 17.66
CA PRO A 181 4.16 -16.14 18.91
C PRO A 181 4.96 -17.28 19.54
N PRO A 182 5.04 -17.37 20.88
CA PRO A 182 5.70 -18.48 21.56
C PRO A 182 5.19 -19.87 21.16
N GLU A 183 3.93 -19.94 20.71
CA GLU A 183 3.26 -21.17 20.27
C GLU A 183 3.78 -21.72 18.93
N LEU A 184 4.47 -20.90 18.12
CA LEU A 184 4.97 -21.28 16.80
C LEU A 184 6.48 -21.56 16.77
N LEU A 185 7.18 -21.45 17.89
CA LEU A 185 8.60 -21.78 17.96
C LEU A 185 8.81 -23.30 17.85
N GLY A 186 9.62 -23.73 16.89
CA GLY A 186 9.99 -25.14 16.71
C GLY A 186 8.96 -25.99 15.97
N VAL A 187 7.94 -25.38 15.35
CA VAL A 187 7.15 -26.06 14.33
C VAL A 187 7.96 -26.01 13.04
N GLU A 188 8.83 -26.99 12.83
CA GLU A 188 9.39 -27.23 11.50
C GLU A 188 8.20 -27.43 10.55
N GLU A 189 7.99 -26.48 9.62
CA GLU A 189 7.10 -26.70 8.50
C GLU A 189 7.65 -27.91 7.74
N LYS A 190 7.07 -29.09 8.00
CA LYS A 190 7.31 -30.24 7.14
C LYS A 190 6.97 -29.79 5.73
N PRO A 191 7.89 -29.95 4.76
CA PRO A 191 7.57 -29.64 3.38
C PRO A 191 6.32 -30.42 3.03
N VAL A 192 5.32 -29.72 2.50
CA VAL A 192 4.10 -30.31 1.98
C VAL A 192 4.54 -31.33 0.92
N GLU A 193 4.55 -32.61 1.30
CA GLU A 193 4.68 -33.72 0.35
C GLU A 193 3.53 -33.56 -0.64
N ASN A 194 3.88 -33.15 -1.85
CA ASN A 194 2.97 -33.18 -2.99
C ASN A 194 2.35 -34.58 -3.05
N ALA A 195 1.02 -34.61 -2.99
CA ALA A 195 0.22 -35.80 -3.15
C ALA A 195 0.61 -36.51 -4.45
N THR A 196 1.29 -37.64 -4.29
CA THR A 196 1.53 -38.62 -5.34
C THR A 196 0.17 -39.19 -5.77
N LEU A 197 -0.24 -38.93 -7.00
CA LEU A 197 -1.18 -39.78 -7.75
C LEU A 197 -0.38 -40.58 -8.80
N PRO A 198 -0.83 -41.82 -9.10
CA PRO A 198 0.05 -42.91 -9.49
C PRO A 198 0.64 -42.78 -10.90
N ALA A 199 1.86 -43.30 -10.99
CA ALA A 199 2.61 -43.55 -12.20
C ALA A 199 1.87 -44.53 -13.13
N ASP A 200 1.92 -44.23 -14.43
CA ASP A 200 2.13 -45.27 -15.44
C ASP A 200 3.15 -44.79 -16.48
N ASN A 201 4.28 -45.51 -16.47
CA ASN A 201 5.26 -45.78 -17.52
C ASN A 201 5.21 -44.98 -18.83
N ALA A 202 6.33 -44.33 -19.19
CA ALA A 202 7.35 -44.96 -20.04
C ALA A 202 8.48 -43.98 -20.41
N THR A 203 9.66 -44.28 -19.84
CA THR A 203 10.97 -44.39 -20.50
C THR A 203 11.40 -43.36 -21.56
N GLY A 204 12.53 -42.70 -21.29
CA GLY A 204 13.57 -42.52 -22.31
C GLY A 204 14.19 -41.14 -22.42
N ASN A 205 15.27 -40.94 -21.66
CA ASN A 205 16.47 -40.14 -21.91
C ASN A 205 16.48 -39.20 -23.14
N VAL A 206 16.92 -37.96 -22.95
CA VAL A 206 18.26 -37.46 -23.35
C VAL A 206 18.31 -35.94 -23.16
N ALA A 207 19.49 -35.50 -22.71
CA ALA A 207 19.90 -34.15 -22.38
C ALA A 207 19.88 -33.12 -23.52
N SER A 208 19.91 -31.86 -23.09
CA SER A 208 20.57 -30.66 -23.67
C SER A 208 19.57 -29.53 -23.90
N ASN A 209 19.60 -28.45 -23.13
CA ASN A 209 20.59 -27.36 -23.10
C ASN A 209 20.49 -26.47 -24.36
N VAL A 210 20.46 -25.15 -24.13
CA VAL A 210 20.73 -24.05 -25.11
C VAL A 210 19.58 -23.73 -26.08
N THR A 211 19.20 -22.49 -26.41
CA THR A 211 19.40 -21.11 -25.92
C THR A 211 18.38 -20.26 -26.69
N GLN A 212 17.94 -19.17 -26.07
CA GLN A 212 17.16 -18.09 -26.67
C GLN A 212 17.80 -17.57 -27.97
N ASN A 213 16.97 -17.21 -28.95
CA ASN A 213 17.32 -16.14 -29.88
C ASN A 213 16.04 -15.39 -30.27
N VAL A 214 15.93 -14.19 -29.71
CA VAL A 214 14.98 -13.15 -30.13
C VAL A 214 15.57 -12.47 -31.36
N THR A 215 14.78 -12.36 -32.43
CA THR A 215 15.06 -11.38 -33.48
C THR A 215 13.74 -10.74 -33.92
N THR A 216 13.71 -9.42 -33.78
CA THR A 216 12.77 -8.44 -34.35
C THR A 216 12.60 -8.60 -35.86
N GLU A 217 11.39 -8.35 -36.38
CA GLU A 217 11.22 -7.53 -37.59
C GLU A 217 9.78 -6.99 -37.79
N ASN A 218 9.75 -5.73 -38.22
CA ASN A 218 8.62 -4.90 -38.66
C ASN A 218 7.91 -5.49 -39.89
N VAL A 219 6.57 -5.42 -39.97
CA VAL A 219 5.88 -5.23 -41.26
C VAL A 219 4.63 -4.34 -41.10
N THR A 220 4.57 -3.39 -42.03
CA THR A 220 3.63 -2.31 -42.33
C THR A 220 2.18 -2.75 -42.60
N ALA A 221 1.26 -1.78 -42.42
CA ALA A 221 -0.17 -1.80 -42.72
C ALA A 221 -0.56 -2.19 -44.17
N PRO A 222 -1.86 -2.42 -44.43
CA PRO A 222 -2.54 -1.44 -45.30
C PRO A 222 -4.00 -1.07 -44.93
N GLU A 223 -4.44 -0.08 -45.70
CA GLU A 223 -5.63 0.79 -45.72
C GLU A 223 -7.05 0.18 -45.81
N ASN A 224 -8.00 1.08 -45.47
CA ASN A 224 -9.35 1.34 -46.03
C ASN A 224 -10.45 0.28 -45.91
N VAL A 225 -11.60 0.68 -45.34
CA VAL A 225 -12.89 0.82 -46.05
C VAL A 225 -13.86 1.66 -45.18
N SER A 226 -14.46 2.67 -45.81
CA SER A 226 -15.59 3.47 -45.32
C SER A 226 -16.89 2.72 -45.53
N GLU A 227 -17.79 2.68 -44.53
CA GLU A 227 -19.22 2.49 -44.78
C GLU A 227 -20.10 3.22 -43.76
N ASN A 228 -21.06 3.94 -44.32
CA ASN A 228 -22.03 4.82 -43.69
C ASN A 228 -23.31 3.99 -43.46
N VAL A 229 -23.76 3.82 -42.21
CA VAL A 229 -25.03 3.13 -41.92
C VAL A 229 -25.89 3.95 -40.97
N THR A 230 -27.04 4.34 -41.50
CA THR A 230 -28.18 5.01 -40.87
C THR A 230 -28.73 4.18 -39.70
N ALA A 231 -28.85 4.80 -38.53
CA ALA A 231 -29.35 4.19 -37.30
C ALA A 231 -30.89 3.98 -37.30
N PRO A 232 -31.40 2.82 -36.85
CA PRO A 232 -32.80 2.68 -36.48
C PRO A 232 -33.05 3.15 -35.04
N LYS A 233 -34.24 3.70 -34.82
CA LYS A 233 -34.75 4.26 -33.57
C LYS A 233 -34.90 3.14 -32.53
N SER A 234 -33.99 3.09 -31.56
CA SER A 234 -34.05 2.22 -30.39
C SER A 234 -35.11 2.71 -29.40
N THR A 235 -36.09 1.87 -29.10
CA THR A 235 -36.92 2.01 -27.89
C THR A 235 -36.01 1.76 -26.68
N GLU A 236 -35.66 2.83 -25.96
CA GLU A 236 -34.84 2.75 -24.75
C GLU A 236 -35.53 1.88 -23.69
N GLU A 237 -34.91 0.74 -23.37
CA GLU A 237 -35.21 0.06 -22.12
C GLU A 237 -34.78 0.94 -20.95
N PRO A 238 -35.60 1.05 -19.88
CA PRO A 238 -35.24 1.86 -18.73
C PRO A 238 -33.92 1.36 -18.15
N GLY A 239 -32.95 2.27 -18.06
CA GLY A 239 -31.63 2.00 -17.52
C GLY A 239 -31.69 1.43 -16.11
N PHE A 240 -30.61 0.79 -15.68
CA PHE A 240 -30.50 0.09 -14.41
C PHE A 240 -31.08 0.87 -13.22
N PHE A 241 -30.84 2.19 -13.15
CA PHE A 241 -31.37 3.06 -12.09
C PHE A 241 -32.89 3.23 -12.13
N ALA A 242 -33.51 3.29 -13.30
CA ALA A 242 -34.97 3.38 -13.43
C ALA A 242 -35.64 2.05 -13.03
N ARG A 243 -35.01 0.91 -13.33
CA ARG A 243 -35.46 -0.41 -12.86
C ARG A 243 -35.28 -0.59 -11.35
N LEU A 244 -34.17 -0.10 -10.80
CA LEU A 244 -33.88 -0.12 -9.36
C LEU A 244 -34.87 0.77 -8.59
N TRP A 245 -35.17 1.96 -9.11
CA TRP A 245 -36.12 2.89 -8.49
C TRP A 245 -37.55 2.36 -8.53
N ALA A 246 -37.98 1.77 -9.65
CA ALA A 246 -39.29 1.12 -9.76
C ALA A 246 -39.45 -0.03 -8.74
N TRP A 247 -38.40 -0.83 -8.55
CA TRP A 247 -38.39 -1.88 -7.54
C TRP A 247 -38.42 -1.32 -6.11
N PHE A 248 -37.67 -0.25 -5.84
CA PHE A 248 -37.67 0.41 -4.53
C PHE A 248 -39.05 0.99 -4.18
N THR A 249 -39.69 1.68 -5.13
CA THR A 249 -41.04 2.21 -4.91
C THR A 249 -42.09 1.12 -4.73
N ALA A 250 -41.93 -0.05 -5.37
CA ALA A 250 -42.85 -1.18 -5.21
C ALA A 250 -42.69 -1.91 -3.85
N LEU A 251 -41.59 -1.67 -3.13
CA LEU A 251 -41.31 -2.31 -1.85
C LEU A 251 -41.85 -1.53 -0.65
N PHE A 252 -42.14 -0.24 -0.85
CA PHE A 252 -42.62 0.68 0.18
C PHE A 252 -44.00 1.28 -0.12
N SER A 253 -44.68 0.76 -1.15
CA SER A 253 -46.08 1.09 -1.49
C SER A 253 -46.99 -0.09 -1.21
#